data_AF-A0A9Q3YPC2-F1
#
_entry.id   AF-A0A9Q3YPC2-F1
#
_cell.length_a   1.000
_cell.length_b   1.000
_cell.length_c   1.000
_cell.angle_alpha   90.00
_cell.angle_beta   90.00
_cell.angle_gamma   90.00
#
_symmetry.space_group_name_H-M   'P 1'
#
loop_
_entity.id
_entity.type
_entity.pdbx_description
1 polymer ?
#
loop_
_entity_poly.entity_id
_entity_poly.type
_entity_poly.pdbx_seq_one_letter_code
_entity_poly.pdbx_strand_id
1 'polypeptide(L)'
;MKRIKKPEWKILPDKQKIGEYNAQKATTKYGGREWTAWFSTDLPFQDGPYKFYGLPGLIVKIEDKTGSHSLTLVGNKTIQATTEKEMNLPQGVQLYGMGGKDIEINKAQFKKAWKAYKSDPTKNMREMMSKNSDTNKIVFKTKTADGREISDPNQVFREMEKNAKEGFKKNNNPIEPELYN
;
A
#
# COMPACT_ATOMS: atom_id res chain seq x y z
N MET A 1 4.58 2.43 18.09
CA MET A 1 4.77 1.91 16.71
C MET A 1 6.18 1.32 16.60
N LYS A 2 6.32 0.00 16.40
CA LYS A 2 7.63 -0.57 16.03
C LYS A 2 8.03 0.03 14.69
N ARG A 3 9.20 0.65 14.64
CA ARG A 3 9.76 1.22 13.41
C ARG A 3 9.79 0.12 12.35
N ILE A 4 9.31 0.43 11.14
CA ILE A 4 9.49 -0.42 9.96
C ILE A 4 10.97 -0.82 9.91
N LYS A 5 11.30 -2.05 9.50
CA LYS A 5 12.71 -2.44 9.39
C LYS A 5 13.32 -1.66 8.22
N LYS A 6 14.29 -0.79 8.51
CA LYS A 6 15.04 -0.06 7.48
C LYS A 6 15.73 -1.05 6.53
N PRO A 7 15.73 -0.82 5.21
CA PRO A 7 16.54 -1.62 4.30
C PRO A 7 18.04 -1.48 4.65
N GLU A 8 18.79 -2.56 4.45
CA GLU A 8 20.24 -2.57 4.62
C GLU A 8 20.87 -2.15 3.30
N TRP A 9 21.31 -0.90 3.21
CA TRP A 9 21.83 -0.30 1.99
C TRP A 9 23.33 -0.52 1.83
N LYS A 10 23.75 -0.90 0.63
CA LYS A 10 25.14 -0.84 0.17
C LYS A 10 25.29 0.38 -0.76
N ILE A 11 25.92 1.44 -0.26
CA ILE A 11 26.24 2.63 -1.02
C ILE A 11 27.42 2.33 -1.95
N LEU A 12 27.31 2.76 -3.21
CA LEU A 12 28.29 2.54 -4.27
C LEU A 12 28.89 3.88 -4.72
N PRO A 13 30.10 3.89 -5.32
CA PRO A 13 30.75 5.13 -5.74
C PRO A 13 30.11 5.75 -6.99
N ASP A 14 29.28 5.01 -7.73
CA ASP A 14 28.61 5.48 -8.93
C ASP A 14 27.76 6.72 -8.65
N LYS A 15 27.93 7.74 -9.48
CA LYS A 15 27.16 8.98 -9.45
C LYS A 15 26.50 9.22 -10.80
N GLN A 16 25.29 9.77 -10.77
CA GLN A 16 24.54 10.12 -11.97
C GLN A 16 23.63 11.31 -11.68
N LYS A 17 23.37 12.13 -12.69
CA LYS A 17 22.35 13.18 -12.62
C LYS A 17 20.97 12.59 -12.91
N ILE A 18 20.02 12.77 -11.98
CA ILE A 18 18.62 12.34 -12.13
C ILE A 18 17.73 13.57 -12.05
N GLY A 19 17.17 13.98 -13.19
CA GLY A 19 16.52 15.28 -13.32
C GLY A 19 17.52 16.41 -13.04
N GLU A 20 17.27 17.20 -12.01
CA GLU A 20 18.15 18.29 -11.57
C GLU A 20 19.13 17.89 -10.47
N TYR A 21 18.96 16.71 -9.88
CA TYR A 21 19.68 16.29 -8.68
C TYR A 21 20.94 15.49 -9.00
N ASN A 22 22.02 15.77 -8.26
CA ASN A 22 23.17 14.88 -8.25
C ASN A 22 22.84 13.70 -7.34
N ALA A 23 22.87 12.50 -7.90
CA ALA A 23 22.50 11.29 -7.18
C ALA A 23 23.65 10.28 -7.11
N GLN A 24 23.69 9.55 -6.01
CA GLN A 24 24.62 8.46 -5.75
C GLN A 24 23.86 7.13 -5.69
N LYS A 25 24.48 6.08 -6.22
CA LYS A 25 23.88 4.75 -6.29
C LYS A 25 23.96 4.04 -4.94
N ALA A 26 22.90 3.33 -4.59
CA ALA A 26 22.86 2.36 -3.51
C ALA A 26 22.08 1.11 -3.94
N THR A 27 22.39 -0.03 -3.34
CA THR A 27 21.69 -1.29 -3.60
C THR A 27 21.23 -1.94 -2.31
N THR A 28 20.13 -2.69 -2.36
CA THR A 28 19.65 -3.46 -1.20
C THR A 28 18.85 -4.69 -1.65
N LYS A 29 18.69 -5.64 -0.73
CA LYS A 29 17.74 -6.75 -0.85
C LYS A 29 16.60 -6.52 0.12
N TYR A 30 15.39 -6.33 -0.41
CA TYR A 30 14.22 -6.02 0.40
C TYR A 30 12.96 -6.63 -0.20
N GLY A 31 12.16 -7.27 0.65
CA GLY A 31 10.86 -7.84 0.29
C GLY A 31 10.92 -8.99 -0.73
N GLY A 32 12.06 -9.66 -0.88
CA GLY A 32 12.28 -10.67 -1.93
C GLY A 32 12.79 -10.12 -3.26
N ARG A 33 13.17 -8.84 -3.34
CA ARG A 33 13.70 -8.21 -4.54
C ARG A 33 15.07 -7.59 -4.31
N GLU A 34 15.85 -7.51 -5.39
CA GLU A 34 17.06 -6.70 -5.47
C GLU A 34 16.68 -5.32 -6.03
N TRP A 35 17.05 -4.28 -5.29
CA TRP A 35 16.73 -2.88 -5.63
C TRP A 35 17.99 -2.08 -5.90
N THR A 36 17.91 -1.20 -6.89
CA THR A 36 18.88 -0.14 -7.14
C THR A 36 18.21 1.20 -6.87
N ALA A 37 18.73 1.95 -5.91
CA ALA A 37 18.28 3.28 -5.56
C ALA A 37 19.34 4.33 -5.95
N TRP A 38 18.87 5.51 -6.31
CA TRP A 38 19.67 6.71 -6.52
C TRP A 38 19.17 7.77 -5.53
N PHE A 39 20.04 8.18 -4.61
CA PHE A 39 19.71 9.16 -3.58
C PHE A 39 20.51 10.45 -3.79
N SER A 40 19.92 11.58 -3.43
CA SER A 40 20.56 12.90 -3.56
C SER A 40 20.72 13.58 -2.20
N THR A 41 21.94 14.02 -1.90
CA THR A 41 22.27 14.83 -0.72
C THR A 41 21.78 16.28 -0.85
N ASP A 42 21.44 16.72 -2.06
CA ASP A 42 20.89 18.06 -2.34
C ASP A 42 19.54 18.25 -1.63
N LEU A 43 18.84 17.14 -1.37
CA LEU A 43 17.63 17.05 -0.56
C LEU A 43 17.96 16.21 0.69
N PRO A 44 18.37 16.82 1.82
CA PRO A 44 18.91 16.13 2.98
C PRO A 44 17.83 15.45 3.85
N PHE A 45 16.81 14.87 3.22
CA PHE A 45 15.76 14.08 3.86
C PHE A 45 16.09 12.60 3.69
N GLN A 46 16.26 11.86 4.79
CA GLN A 46 16.57 10.42 4.73
C GLN A 46 15.33 9.57 4.41
N ASP A 47 14.65 9.89 3.32
CA ASP A 47 13.34 9.36 2.98
C ASP A 47 13.28 8.91 1.51
N GLY A 48 12.15 8.36 1.12
CA GLY A 48 11.92 7.87 -0.22
C GLY A 48 10.52 7.30 -0.40
N PRO A 49 10.22 6.79 -1.60
CA PRO A 49 8.93 6.18 -1.84
C PRO A 49 8.72 4.92 -1.00
N TYR A 50 7.47 4.63 -0.66
CA TYR A 50 7.05 3.39 0.00
C TYR A 50 7.68 3.19 1.40
N LYS A 51 8.57 2.19 1.53
CA LYS A 51 9.29 1.82 2.76
C LYS A 51 10.80 1.99 2.58
N PHE A 52 11.23 2.66 1.51
CA PHE A 52 12.64 2.88 1.20
C PHE A 52 13.09 4.19 1.86
N TYR A 53 13.90 4.08 2.89
CA TYR A 53 14.44 5.21 3.64
C TYR A 53 15.79 4.82 4.27
N GLY A 54 16.47 5.79 4.89
CA GLY A 54 17.72 5.57 5.62
C GLY A 54 19.01 5.69 4.80
N LEU A 55 18.94 6.21 3.57
CA LEU A 55 20.09 6.73 2.84
C LEU A 55 20.37 8.18 3.26
N PRO A 56 21.61 8.68 3.14
CA PRO A 56 21.97 10.05 3.55
C PRO A 56 21.51 11.08 2.49
N GLY A 57 20.20 11.17 2.28
CA GLY A 57 19.56 12.01 1.27
C GLY A 57 18.30 11.37 0.71
N LEU A 58 17.51 12.13 -0.05
CA LEU A 58 16.23 11.67 -0.59
C LEU A 58 16.46 10.69 -1.73
N ILE A 59 15.75 9.56 -1.73
CA ILE A 59 15.72 8.63 -2.86
C ILE A 59 14.93 9.28 -4.00
N VAL A 60 15.65 9.74 -5.03
CA VAL A 60 15.07 10.39 -6.22
C VAL A 60 14.72 9.41 -7.34
N LYS A 61 15.30 8.22 -7.32
CA LYS A 61 14.91 7.11 -8.20
C LYS A 61 15.15 5.78 -7.51
N ILE A 62 14.25 4.82 -7.69
CA ILE A 62 14.47 3.44 -7.27
C ILE A 62 13.81 2.47 -8.25
N GLU A 63 14.51 1.40 -8.57
CA GLU A 63 14.01 0.36 -9.46
C GLU A 63 14.43 -1.03 -9.00
N ASP A 64 13.58 -2.02 -9.23
CA ASP A 64 13.94 -3.40 -9.02
C ASP A 64 14.80 -3.93 -10.17
N LYS A 65 15.55 -5.00 -9.92
CA LYS A 65 16.48 -5.58 -10.90
C LYS A 65 15.82 -5.95 -12.24
N THR A 66 14.54 -6.30 -12.23
CA THR A 66 13.80 -6.68 -13.45
C THR A 66 13.20 -5.48 -14.18
N GLY A 67 13.27 -4.26 -13.61
CA GLY A 67 12.63 -3.06 -14.14
C GLY A 67 11.10 -3.09 -14.07
N SER A 68 10.53 -4.03 -13.32
CA SER A 68 9.07 -4.22 -13.20
C SER A 68 8.43 -3.21 -12.24
N HIS A 69 9.22 -2.69 -11.31
CA HIS A 69 8.86 -1.59 -10.44
C HIS A 69 9.92 -0.51 -10.57
N SER A 70 9.51 0.67 -11.02
CA SER A 70 10.38 1.85 -11.10
C SER A 70 9.61 3.06 -10.58
N LEU A 71 10.20 3.76 -9.63
CA LEU A 71 9.67 5.00 -9.07
C LEU A 71 10.73 6.08 -9.24
N THR A 72 10.35 7.18 -9.87
CA THR A 72 11.24 8.32 -10.12
C THR A 72 10.55 9.59 -9.63
N LEU A 73 11.31 10.44 -8.94
CA LEU A 73 10.87 11.76 -8.52
C LEU A 73 10.65 12.63 -9.75
N VAL A 74 9.40 13.06 -9.96
CA VAL A 74 9.02 13.93 -11.07
C VAL A 74 9.14 15.41 -10.70
N GLY A 75 8.97 15.75 -9.42
CA GLY A 75 9.11 17.12 -8.94
C GLY A 75 8.91 17.22 -7.43
N ASN A 76 9.30 18.36 -6.86
CA ASN A 76 9.01 18.71 -5.48
C ASN A 76 8.48 20.14 -5.41
N LYS A 77 7.81 20.47 -4.31
CA LYS A 77 7.31 21.82 -4.04
C LYS A 77 7.35 22.08 -2.55
N THR A 78 7.89 23.22 -2.16
CA THR A 78 7.80 23.70 -0.78
C THR A 78 6.37 24.08 -0.46
N ILE A 79 5.84 23.55 0.64
CA ILE A 79 4.50 23.87 1.13
C ILE A 79 4.67 24.68 2.42
N GLN A 80 4.01 25.83 2.53
CA GLN A 80 3.92 26.55 3.79
C GLN A 80 2.98 25.79 4.71
N ALA A 81 3.36 25.61 5.97
CA ALA A 81 2.55 24.89 6.95
C ALA A 81 1.19 25.59 7.14
N THR A 82 0.18 25.15 6.40
CA THR A 82 -1.21 25.40 6.77
C THR A 82 -1.54 24.50 7.93
N THR A 83 -2.03 25.08 9.02
CA THR A 83 -2.58 24.37 10.17
C THR A 83 -3.37 23.16 9.70
N GLU A 84 -2.94 21.99 10.15
CA GLU A 84 -3.56 20.71 9.84
C GLU A 84 -5.05 20.83 10.15
N LYS A 85 -5.87 21.03 9.11
CA LYS A 85 -7.29 20.75 9.25
C LYS A 85 -7.36 19.24 9.36
N GLU A 86 -7.39 18.76 10.59
CA GLU A 86 -7.83 17.40 10.89
C GLU A 86 -9.05 17.13 10.02
N MET A 87 -9.04 15.99 9.35
CA MET A 87 -10.15 15.54 8.53
C MET A 87 -11.33 15.32 9.48
N ASN A 88 -12.10 16.38 9.71
CA ASN A 88 -13.26 16.37 10.59
C ASN A 88 -14.35 15.56 9.88
N LEU A 89 -14.38 14.27 10.16
CA LEU A 89 -15.50 13.43 9.77
C LEU A 89 -16.74 13.96 10.50
N PRO A 90 -17.88 14.11 9.80
CA PRO A 90 -19.14 14.46 10.46
C PRO A 90 -19.41 13.48 11.60
N GLN A 91 -19.90 13.99 12.74
CA GLN A 91 -20.24 13.15 13.89
C GLN A 91 -21.22 12.05 13.46
N GLY A 92 -20.90 10.79 13.80
CA GLY A 92 -21.69 9.61 13.42
C GLY A 92 -21.26 8.93 12.12
N VAL A 93 -20.32 9.48 11.35
CA VAL A 93 -19.75 8.82 10.17
C VAL A 93 -18.51 8.02 10.57
N GLN A 94 -18.66 6.69 10.66
CA GLN A 94 -17.53 5.77 10.82
C GLN A 94 -17.17 5.16 9.47
N LEU A 95 -16.02 5.55 8.91
CA LEU A 95 -15.48 4.92 7.70
C LEU A 95 -15.07 3.48 8.03
N TYR A 96 -15.60 2.52 7.28
CA TYR A 96 -15.24 1.12 7.45
C TYR A 96 -13.73 0.92 7.21
N GLY A 97 -13.02 0.40 8.22
CA GLY A 97 -11.56 0.30 8.22
C GLY A 97 -10.83 1.47 8.88
N MET A 98 -11.52 2.51 9.36
CA MET A 98 -10.96 3.59 10.17
C MET A 98 -11.51 3.57 11.60
N GLY A 99 -10.63 3.84 12.59
CA GLY A 99 -11.01 3.96 14.01
C GLY A 99 -11.08 2.64 14.78
N GLY A 100 -10.71 1.51 14.18
CA GLY A 100 -10.49 0.26 14.92
C GLY A 100 -9.20 0.29 15.73
N LYS A 101 -9.10 -0.53 16.79
CA LYS A 101 -7.83 -0.72 17.50
C LYS A 101 -6.84 -1.43 16.57
N ASP A 102 -5.64 -0.87 16.44
CA ASP A 102 -4.54 -1.52 15.73
C ASP A 102 -4.25 -2.89 16.35
N ILE A 103 -4.24 -3.92 15.51
CA ILE A 103 -3.84 -5.28 15.92
C ILE A 103 -2.42 -5.50 15.39
N GLU A 104 -1.46 -5.65 16.30
CA GLU A 104 -0.10 -6.03 15.92
C GLU A 104 -0.10 -7.49 15.46
N ILE A 105 0.21 -7.72 14.18
CA ILE A 105 0.33 -9.06 13.59
C ILE A 105 1.75 -9.32 13.10
N ASN A 106 2.19 -10.57 13.19
CA ASN A 106 3.46 -11.02 12.63
C ASN A 106 3.30 -11.53 11.18
N LYS A 107 4.43 -11.80 10.50
CA LYS A 107 4.43 -12.30 9.10
C LYS A 107 3.61 -13.58 8.92
N ALA A 108 3.65 -14.53 9.87
CA ALA A 108 2.93 -15.79 9.76
C ALA A 108 1.41 -15.59 9.87
N GLN A 109 0.97 -14.74 10.78
CA GLN A 109 -0.43 -14.34 10.92
C GLN A 109 -0.93 -13.62 9.67
N PHE A 110 -0.12 -12.71 9.11
CA PHE A 110 -0.44 -12.06 7.84
C PHE A 110 -0.60 -13.08 6.71
N LYS A 111 0.35 -13.99 6.50
CA LYS A 111 0.26 -15.03 5.46
C LYS A 111 -1.00 -15.89 5.62
N LYS A 112 -1.35 -16.26 6.85
CA LYS A 112 -2.57 -17.02 7.15
C LYS A 112 -3.83 -16.23 6.77
N ALA A 113 -3.92 -14.97 7.20
CA ALA A 113 -5.05 -14.09 6.89
C ALA A 113 -5.18 -13.85 5.38
N TRP A 114 -4.05 -13.61 4.71
CA TRP A 114 -3.98 -13.40 3.28
C TRP A 114 -4.42 -14.64 2.48
N LYS A 115 -4.01 -15.84 2.89
CA LYS A 115 -4.45 -17.10 2.28
C LYS A 115 -5.97 -17.29 2.43
N ALA A 116 -6.52 -17.04 3.63
CA ALA A 116 -7.95 -17.10 3.88
C ALA A 116 -8.72 -16.08 3.02
N TYR A 117 -8.18 -14.87 2.88
CA TYR A 117 -8.77 -13.84 2.03
C TYR A 117 -8.76 -14.22 0.54
N LYS A 118 -7.67 -14.79 0.02
CA LYS A 118 -7.65 -15.27 -1.38
C LYS A 118 -8.67 -16.38 -1.64
N SER A 119 -8.87 -17.28 -0.68
CA SER A 119 -9.85 -18.37 -0.82
C SER A 119 -11.29 -17.88 -0.73
N ASP A 120 -11.54 -16.87 0.11
CA ASP A 120 -12.88 -16.36 0.37
C ASP A 120 -12.84 -14.86 0.69
N PRO A 121 -12.81 -14.00 -0.35
CA PRO A 121 -12.64 -12.55 -0.19
C PRO A 121 -13.81 -11.88 0.54
N THR A 122 -14.99 -12.52 0.57
CA THR A 122 -16.21 -11.96 1.14
C THR A 122 -16.56 -12.54 2.51
N LYS A 123 -15.76 -13.48 3.05
CA LYS A 123 -16.02 -14.14 4.34
C LYS A 123 -16.32 -13.16 5.48
N ASN A 124 -15.40 -12.24 5.76
CA ASN A 124 -15.54 -11.28 6.86
C ASN A 124 -16.73 -10.34 6.64
N MET A 125 -17.01 -9.98 5.38
CA MET A 125 -18.15 -9.15 5.02
C MET A 125 -19.47 -9.88 5.27
N ARG A 126 -19.56 -11.16 4.88
CA ARG A 126 -20.73 -12.01 5.14
C ARG A 126 -20.99 -12.20 6.63
N GLU A 127 -19.93 -12.49 7.40
CA GLU A 127 -20.02 -12.63 8.86
C GLU A 127 -20.50 -11.33 9.53
N MET A 128 -20.01 -10.18 9.06
CA MET A 128 -20.45 -8.88 9.57
C MET A 128 -21.92 -8.62 9.23
N MET A 129 -22.33 -8.82 7.98
CA MET A 129 -23.71 -8.61 7.54
C MET A 129 -24.70 -9.54 8.25
N SER A 130 -24.27 -10.75 8.59
CA SER A 130 -25.07 -11.70 9.37
C SER A 130 -25.19 -11.32 10.85
N LYS A 131 -24.30 -10.47 11.36
CA LYS A 131 -24.31 -9.96 12.74
C LYS A 131 -25.01 -8.59 12.87
N ASN A 132 -25.53 -8.03 11.78
CA ASN A 132 -26.29 -6.78 11.83
C ASN A 132 -27.59 -6.98 12.61
N SER A 133 -27.79 -6.21 13.68
CA SER A 133 -29.05 -6.09 14.42
C SER A 133 -29.99 -5.08 13.74
N ASP A 134 -31.29 -5.15 14.05
CA ASP A 134 -32.33 -4.25 13.50
C ASP A 134 -32.06 -2.75 13.69
N THR A 135 -31.20 -2.41 14.65
CA THR A 135 -30.80 -1.04 14.99
C THR A 135 -29.72 -0.42 14.08
N ASN A 136 -28.91 -1.22 13.35
CA ASN A 136 -27.85 -0.72 12.47
C ASN A 136 -27.87 -1.46 11.11
N LYS A 137 -28.80 -1.10 10.22
CA LYS A 137 -28.88 -1.65 8.86
C LYS A 137 -27.79 -1.07 7.97
N ILE A 138 -26.72 -1.83 7.76
CA ILE A 138 -25.70 -1.52 6.76
C ILE A 138 -26.16 -2.07 5.40
N VAL A 139 -26.34 -1.18 4.42
CA VAL A 139 -26.65 -1.55 3.03
C VAL A 139 -25.45 -1.26 2.15
N PHE A 140 -24.92 -2.29 1.49
CA PHE A 140 -23.88 -2.13 0.47
C PHE A 140 -24.52 -1.98 -0.90
N LYS A 141 -24.18 -0.90 -1.59
CA LYS A 141 -24.47 -0.74 -3.02
C LYS A 141 -23.16 -0.87 -3.78
N THR A 142 -23.16 -1.71 -4.82
CA THR A 142 -22.03 -1.80 -5.75
C THR A 142 -22.49 -1.43 -7.15
N LYS A 143 -21.60 -0.81 -7.92
CA LYS A 143 -21.82 -0.47 -9.32
C LYS A 143 -21.00 -1.42 -10.18
N THR A 144 -21.69 -2.09 -11.07
CA THR A 144 -21.10 -3.00 -12.06
C THR A 144 -20.38 -2.22 -13.17
N ALA A 145 -19.59 -2.92 -13.98
CA ALA A 145 -18.86 -2.32 -15.10
C ALA A 145 -19.78 -1.70 -16.17
N ASP A 146 -21.00 -2.23 -16.33
CA ASP A 146 -22.06 -1.71 -17.20
C ASP A 146 -22.91 -0.60 -16.54
N GLY A 147 -22.54 -0.18 -15.33
CA GLY A 147 -23.14 0.95 -14.64
C GLY A 147 -24.42 0.63 -13.86
N ARG A 148 -24.84 -0.63 -13.80
CA ARG A 148 -25.99 -1.06 -12.99
C ARG A 148 -25.65 -1.05 -11.52
N GLU A 149 -26.56 -0.52 -10.70
CA GLU A 149 -26.47 -0.59 -9.25
C GLU A 149 -27.07 -1.90 -8.73
N ILE A 150 -26.32 -2.57 -7.88
CA ILE A 150 -26.73 -3.80 -7.20
C ILE A 150 -26.74 -3.53 -5.69
N SER A 151 -27.86 -3.83 -5.05
CA SER A 151 -28.06 -3.74 -3.60
C SER A 151 -28.48 -5.05 -2.94
N ASP A 152 -28.82 -6.08 -3.74
CA ASP A 152 -29.10 -7.43 -3.22
C ASP A 152 -27.81 -8.04 -2.63
N PRO A 153 -27.79 -8.43 -1.34
CA PRO A 153 -26.57 -8.90 -0.68
C PRO A 153 -25.88 -10.07 -1.41
N ASN A 154 -26.64 -11.03 -1.92
CA ASN A 154 -26.06 -12.19 -2.60
C ASN A 154 -25.42 -11.80 -3.94
N GLN A 155 -26.05 -10.92 -4.70
CA GLN A 155 -25.47 -10.38 -5.94
C GLN A 155 -24.25 -9.50 -5.65
N VAL A 156 -24.29 -8.67 -4.60
CA VAL A 156 -23.14 -7.88 -4.15
C VAL A 156 -21.95 -8.79 -3.80
N PHE A 157 -22.16 -9.86 -3.02
CA PHE A 157 -21.07 -10.78 -2.66
C PHE A 157 -20.49 -11.49 -3.88
N ARG A 158 -21.31 -11.95 -4.82
CA ARG A 158 -20.83 -12.59 -6.06
C ARG A 158 -20.00 -11.63 -6.90
N GLU A 159 -20.47 -10.40 -7.06
CA GLU A 159 -19.76 -9.39 -7.85
C GLU A 159 -18.43 -8.99 -7.18
N MET A 160 -18.42 -8.82 -5.85
CA MET A 160 -17.18 -8.58 -5.09
C MET A 160 -16.20 -9.75 -5.19
N GLU A 161 -16.68 -10.99 -5.09
CA GLU A 161 -15.83 -12.18 -5.22
C GLU A 161 -15.22 -12.29 -6.62
N LYS A 162 -16.03 -12.06 -7.67
CA LYS A 162 -15.57 -12.02 -9.06
C LYS A 162 -14.49 -10.95 -9.24
N ASN A 163 -14.76 -9.72 -8.80
CA ASN A 163 -13.84 -8.59 -8.92
C ASN A 163 -12.55 -8.81 -8.13
N ALA A 164 -12.62 -9.41 -6.94
CA ALA A 164 -11.44 -9.78 -6.16
C ALA A 164 -10.60 -10.84 -6.88
N LYS A 165 -11.22 -11.90 -7.39
CA LYS A 165 -10.53 -12.97 -8.14
C LYS A 165 -9.87 -12.43 -9.42
N GLU A 166 -10.55 -11.57 -10.16
CA GLU A 166 -9.97 -10.88 -11.33
C GLU A 166 -8.81 -9.97 -10.93
N GLY A 167 -8.97 -9.22 -9.82
CA GLY A 167 -7.91 -8.40 -9.25
C GLY A 167 -6.66 -9.19 -8.90
N PHE A 168 -6.80 -10.37 -8.29
CA PHE A 168 -5.66 -11.25 -7.99
C PHE A 168 -4.95 -11.76 -9.24
N LYS A 169 -5.68 -11.99 -10.34
CA LYS A 169 -5.07 -12.39 -11.63
C LYS A 169 -4.29 -11.25 -12.27
N LYS A 170 -4.81 -10.01 -12.19
CA LYS A 170 -4.15 -8.81 -12.75
C LYS A 170 -2.94 -8.37 -11.93
N ASN A 171 -2.97 -8.56 -10.61
CA ASN A 171 -1.90 -8.16 -9.71
C ASN A 171 -1.03 -9.35 -9.28
N ASN A 172 -0.21 -9.85 -10.21
CA ASN A 172 0.67 -11.00 -10.02
C ASN A 172 2.13 -10.62 -9.66
N ASN A 173 2.44 -9.33 -9.62
CA ASN A 173 3.79 -8.82 -9.35
C ASN A 173 3.77 -7.83 -8.17
N PRO A 174 3.58 -8.31 -6.92
CA PRO A 174 3.58 -7.45 -5.75
C PRO A 174 4.98 -6.90 -5.45
N ILE A 175 5.07 -5.70 -4.89
CA ILE A 175 6.35 -5.06 -4.53
C ILE A 175 7.17 -5.93 -3.55
N GLU A 176 6.52 -6.63 -2.62
CA GLU A 176 7.17 -7.54 -1.66
C GLU A 176 6.72 -9.01 -1.84
N PRO A 177 7.19 -9.75 -2.86
CA PRO A 177 6.77 -11.13 -3.11
C PRO A 177 6.87 -12.07 -1.88
N GLU A 178 7.84 -11.87 -1.00
CA GLU A 178 8.01 -12.67 0.23
C GLU A 178 6.80 -12.65 1.18
N LEU A 179 5.98 -11.61 1.13
CA LEU A 179 4.77 -11.50 1.96
C LEU A 179 3.60 -12.29 1.36
N TYR A 180 3.58 -12.44 0.05
CA TYR A 180 2.43 -12.97 -0.71
C TYR A 180 2.62 -14.41 -1.20
N ASN A 181 3.87 -14.91 -1.17
CA ASN A 181 4.29 -16.26 -1.55
C ASN A 181 4.52 -17.16 -0.32
#